data_AF-A0A432RYP1-F1
#
_entry.id   AF-A0A432RYP1-F1
#
_cell.length_a   1.000
_cell.length_b   1.000
_cell.length_c   1.000
_cell.angle_alpha   90.00
_cell.angle_beta   90.00
_cell.angle_gamma   90.00
#
_symmetry.space_group_name_H-M   'P 1'
#
loop_
_entity.id
_entity.type
_entity.pdbx_description
1 polymer ?
#
loop_
_entity_poly.entity_id
_entity_poly.type
_entity_poly.pdbx_seq_one_letter_code
_entity_poly.pdbx_strand_id
1 'polypeptide(L)'
;MYMFKLKRFKPTEIEIDITPKQLIGMFPIELQEHPFMGIIERIWKTEDKIYSVKTIPEEFIKITSKDKIHKIVKEEKMLEILSELDNFEIILFYEGKEDKYSVVRI
;
A
#
# COMPACT_ATOMS: atom_id res chain seq x y z
N MET A 1 -7.45 -18.22 7.62
CA MET A 1 -7.53 -16.79 7.27
C MET A 1 -6.56 -16.08 8.17
N TYR A 2 -5.49 -15.50 7.63
CA TYR A 2 -4.51 -14.75 8.43
C TYR A 2 -5.00 -13.32 8.63
N MET A 3 -4.61 -12.72 9.75
CA MET A 3 -4.91 -11.33 10.09
C MET A 3 -3.62 -10.53 10.13
N PHE A 4 -3.75 -9.21 10.09
CA PHE A 4 -2.63 -8.30 10.27
C PHE A 4 -2.92 -7.33 11.39
N LYS A 5 -1.91 -7.05 12.19
CA LYS A 5 -1.86 -5.94 13.11
C LYS A 5 -1.23 -4.74 12.39
N LEU A 6 -2.03 -3.70 12.15
CA LEU A 6 -1.58 -2.46 11.53
C LEU A 6 -1.39 -1.39 12.61
N LYS A 7 -0.19 -0.82 12.68
CA LYS A 7 0.22 0.18 13.66
C LYS A 7 0.65 1.48 12.98
N ARG A 8 0.02 2.59 13.36
CA ARG A 8 0.47 3.96 13.02
C ARG A 8 1.03 4.61 14.28
N PHE A 9 2.20 5.25 14.20
CA PHE A 9 2.85 5.84 15.38
C PHE A 9 2.55 7.33 15.59
N LYS A 10 2.21 8.07 14.53
CA LYS A 10 1.98 9.53 14.58
C LYS A 10 0.76 9.95 13.77
N PRO A 11 0.10 11.07 14.12
CA PRO A 11 0.26 11.86 15.37
C PRO A 11 -0.24 11.16 16.63
N THR A 12 -1.02 10.08 16.49
CA THR A 12 -1.53 9.26 17.59
C THR A 12 -1.25 7.81 17.29
N GLU A 13 -0.82 7.06 18.30
CA GLU A 13 -0.64 5.63 18.20
C GLU A 13 -2.00 4.95 18.02
N ILE A 14 -2.15 4.25 16.90
CA ILE A 14 -3.34 3.47 16.59
C ILE A 14 -2.85 2.07 16.23
N GLU A 15 -3.46 1.07 16.83
CA GLU A 15 -3.24 -0.34 16.53
C GLU A 15 -4.60 -0.99 16.24
N ILE A 16 -4.71 -1.64 15.09
CA ILE A 16 -5.93 -2.33 14.67
C ILE A 16 -5.60 -3.68 14.06
N ASP A 17 -6.47 -4.66 14.32
CA ASP A 17 -6.45 -5.94 13.63
C ASP A 17 -7.31 -5.85 12.37
N ILE A 18 -6.73 -6.16 11.22
CA ILE A 18 -7.36 -6.03 9.91
C ILE A 18 -7.17 -7.28 9.06
N THR A 19 -8.19 -7.62 8.29
CA THR A 19 -8.11 -8.69 7.28
C THR A 19 -7.26 -8.23 6.08
N PRO A 20 -6.72 -9.16 5.27
CA PRO A 20 -5.99 -8.82 4.05
C PRO A 20 -6.80 -7.93 3.09
N LYS A 21 -8.12 -8.20 2.95
CA LYS A 21 -9.02 -7.40 2.12
C LYS A 21 -9.23 -5.99 2.65
N GLN A 22 -9.35 -5.82 3.97
CA GLN A 22 -9.43 -4.50 4.58
C GLN A 22 -8.12 -3.73 4.41
N LEU A 23 -6.97 -4.39 4.58
CA LEU A 23 -5.66 -3.78 4.35
C LEU A 23 -5.53 -3.29 2.91
N ILE A 24 -5.88 -4.12 1.93
CA ILE A 24 -5.88 -3.75 0.52
C ILE A 24 -6.86 -2.61 0.22
N GLY A 25 -8.05 -2.61 0.83
CA GLY A 25 -9.03 -1.54 0.63
C GLY A 25 -8.58 -0.20 1.21
N MET A 26 -7.90 -0.22 2.36
CA MET A 26 -7.42 0.98 3.04
C MET A 26 -6.10 1.49 2.47
N PHE A 27 -5.20 0.58 2.10
CA PHE A 27 -3.81 0.84 1.74
C PHE A 27 -3.35 0.02 0.52
N PRO A 28 -4.01 0.12 -0.64
CA PRO A 28 -3.52 -0.51 -1.85
C PRO A 28 -2.15 0.06 -2.27
N ILE A 29 -1.41 -0.74 -3.02
CA ILE A 29 -0.24 -0.27 -3.75
C ILE A 29 -0.76 0.50 -4.96
N GLU A 30 -0.50 1.81 -4.99
CA GLU A 30 -1.03 2.70 -6.02
C GLU A 30 -0.12 3.90 -6.30
N LEU A 31 -0.36 4.51 -7.45
CA LEU A 31 0.18 5.79 -7.86
C LEU A 31 -0.97 6.60 -8.45
N GLN A 32 -1.31 7.71 -7.80
CA GLN A 32 -2.41 8.56 -8.24
C GLN A 32 -2.04 10.04 -8.21
N GLU A 33 -2.66 10.82 -9.07
CA GLU A 33 -2.57 12.28 -9.08
C GLU A 33 -3.79 12.88 -8.39
N HIS A 34 -3.56 13.52 -7.25
CA HIS A 34 -4.58 14.21 -6.48
C HIS A 34 -4.59 15.71 -6.82
N PRO A 35 -5.77 16.35 -7.00
CA PRO A 35 -5.86 17.75 -7.43
C PRO A 35 -5.12 18.76 -6.56
N PHE A 36 -4.97 18.48 -5.26
CA PHE A 36 -4.36 19.40 -4.30
C PHE A 36 -3.01 18.91 -3.74
N MET A 37 -2.79 17.59 -3.71
CA MET A 37 -1.61 16.99 -3.07
C MET A 37 -0.54 16.55 -4.07
N GLY A 38 -0.78 16.81 -5.35
CA GLY A 38 0.08 16.34 -6.44
C GLY A 38 0.08 14.82 -6.55
N ILE A 39 1.25 14.24 -6.80
CA ILE A 39 1.41 12.79 -6.94
C ILE A 39 1.43 12.15 -5.56
N ILE A 40 0.53 11.20 -5.36
CA ILE A 40 0.46 10.34 -4.19
C ILE A 40 0.92 8.95 -4.62
N GLU A 41 1.89 8.39 -3.89
CA GLU A 41 2.40 7.03 -4.11
C GLU A 41 2.27 6.22 -2.82
N ARG A 42 1.66 5.04 -2.91
CA ARG A 42 1.59 4.07 -1.83
C ARG A 42 2.37 2.84 -2.20
N ILE A 43 3.31 2.48 -1.34
CA ILE A 43 4.15 1.30 -1.48
C ILE A 43 4.04 0.42 -0.25
N TRP A 44 4.30 -0.86 -0.45
CA TRP A 44 4.63 -1.76 0.65
C TRP A 44 6.12 -2.07 0.60
N LYS A 45 6.76 -2.13 1.75
CA LYS A 45 8.21 -2.27 1.86
C LYS A 45 8.55 -3.31 2.93
N THR A 46 9.42 -4.26 2.57
CA THR A 46 10.14 -5.11 3.51
C THR A 46 11.59 -4.62 3.62
N GLU A 47 12.41 -5.30 4.41
CA GLU A 47 13.85 -5.02 4.48
C GLU A 47 14.52 -5.17 3.09
N ASP A 48 14.12 -6.19 2.33
CA ASP A 48 14.77 -6.56 1.06
C ASP A 48 14.06 -6.05 -0.20
N LYS A 49 12.77 -5.65 -0.10
CA LYS A 49 11.94 -5.45 -1.30
C LYS A 49 10.96 -4.30 -1.15
N ILE A 50 10.76 -3.58 -2.26
CA ILE A 50 9.73 -2.55 -2.40
C ILE A 50 8.71 -3.01 -3.43
N TYR A 51 7.46 -3.06 -3.02
CA TYR A 51 6.30 -3.32 -3.86
C TYR A 51 5.62 -1.99 -4.17
N SER A 52 5.71 -1.58 -5.43
CA SER A 52 5.17 -0.33 -5.95
C SER A 52 4.63 -0.56 -7.35
N VAL A 53 3.85 0.38 -7.87
CA VAL A 53 3.42 0.38 -9.28
C VAL A 53 4.61 0.36 -10.25
N LYS A 54 5.78 0.84 -9.82
CA LYS A 54 7.01 0.88 -10.64
C LYS A 54 7.80 -0.43 -10.63
N THR A 55 7.62 -1.26 -9.60
CA THR A 55 8.38 -2.51 -9.42
C THR A 55 7.54 -3.76 -9.72
N ILE A 56 6.22 -3.63 -9.78
CA ILE A 56 5.31 -4.71 -10.12
C ILE A 56 5.10 -4.76 -11.65
N PRO A 57 5.10 -5.97 -12.27
CA PRO A 57 4.86 -6.12 -13.70
C PRO A 57 3.54 -5.50 -14.18
N GLU A 58 3.56 -4.88 -15.36
CA GLU A 58 2.45 -4.09 -15.89
C GLU A 58 1.14 -4.89 -16.05
N GLU A 59 1.22 -6.20 -16.28
CA GLU A 59 0.04 -7.07 -16.38
C GLU A 59 -0.77 -7.14 -15.08
N PHE A 60 -0.16 -6.81 -13.93
CA PHE A 60 -0.81 -6.72 -12.63
C PHE A 60 -1.18 -5.29 -12.25
N ILE A 61 -1.02 -4.31 -13.16
CA ILE A 61 -1.41 -2.92 -12.93
C ILE A 61 -2.73 -2.64 -13.64
N LYS A 62 -3.68 -2.07 -12.89
CA LYS A 62 -4.94 -1.55 -13.42
C LYS A 62 -4.84 -0.04 -13.54
N ILE A 63 -5.08 0.47 -14.74
CA ILE A 63 -5.22 1.91 -15.00
C ILE A 63 -6.69 2.27 -14.84
N THR A 64 -7.00 3.17 -13.91
CA THR A 64 -8.37 3.53 -13.52
C THR A 64 -8.80 4.90 -14.03
N SER A 65 -7.88 5.68 -14.61
CA SER A 65 -8.16 6.97 -15.26
C SER A 65 -7.42 7.07 -16.59
N LYS A 66 -8.06 7.67 -17.60
CA LYS A 66 -7.46 7.92 -18.92
C LYS A 66 -6.69 9.25 -18.97
N ASP A 67 -7.15 10.23 -18.21
CA ASP A 67 -6.69 11.62 -18.31
C ASP A 67 -5.76 12.03 -17.17
N LYS A 68 -5.69 11.22 -16.11
CA LYS A 68 -4.84 11.46 -14.93
C LYS A 68 -4.05 10.20 -14.61
N ILE A 69 -2.92 10.38 -13.93
CA ILE A 69 -2.20 9.23 -13.38
C ILE A 69 -3.09 8.62 -12.30
N HIS A 70 -3.64 7.44 -12.56
CA HIS A 70 -4.25 6.61 -11.53
C HIS A 70 -4.01 5.15 -11.91
N LYS A 71 -3.03 4.56 -11.23
CA LYS A 71 -2.56 3.19 -11.39
C LYS A 71 -2.65 2.48 -10.05
N ILE A 72 -3.26 1.31 -10.02
CA ILE A 72 -3.40 0.49 -8.82
C ILE A 72 -2.99 -0.94 -9.15
N VAL A 73 -2.28 -1.60 -8.24
CA VAL A 73 -2.00 -3.03 -8.39
C VAL A 73 -3.32 -3.79 -8.28
N LYS A 74 -3.50 -4.86 -9.06
CA LYS A 74 -4.72 -5.68 -8.99
C LYS A 74 -4.81 -6.42 -7.65
N GLU A 75 -6.04 -6.59 -7.15
CA GLU A 75 -6.30 -7.16 -5.82
C GLU A 75 -5.72 -8.56 -5.67
N GLU A 76 -5.83 -9.41 -6.69
CA GLU A 76 -5.28 -10.77 -6.69
C GLU A 76 -3.77 -10.77 -6.46
N LYS A 77 -3.03 -9.81 -7.05
CA LYS A 77 -1.57 -9.73 -6.89
C LYS A 77 -1.20 -9.20 -5.51
N MET A 78 -1.98 -8.25 -4.97
CA MET A 78 -1.76 -7.78 -3.60
C MET A 78 -2.04 -8.87 -2.57
N LEU A 79 -3.08 -9.70 -2.78
CA LEU A 79 -3.36 -10.86 -1.93
C LEU A 79 -2.23 -11.90 -2.00
N GLU A 80 -1.69 -12.16 -3.20
CA GLU A 80 -0.52 -13.03 -3.38
C GLU A 80 0.68 -12.50 -2.59
N ILE A 81 1.00 -11.19 -2.74
CA ILE A 81 2.08 -10.55 -1.99
C ILE A 81 1.86 -10.68 -0.48
N LEU A 82 0.67 -10.32 0.03
CA LEU A 82 0.35 -10.43 1.46
C LEU A 82 0.48 -11.85 2.00
N SER A 83 0.29 -12.87 1.15
CA SER A 83 0.43 -14.27 1.54
C SER A 83 1.88 -14.69 1.83
N GLU A 84 2.85 -13.91 1.36
CA GLU A 84 4.29 -14.13 1.58
C GLU A 84 4.88 -13.18 2.64
N LEU A 85 4.12 -12.18 3.12
CA LEU A 85 4.61 -11.18 4.06
C LEU A 85 4.21 -11.48 5.50
N ASP A 86 5.20 -11.56 6.39
CA ASP A 86 5.00 -11.61 7.83
C ASP A 86 5.17 -10.23 8.49
N ASN A 87 6.14 -9.43 8.04
CA ASN A 87 6.41 -8.09 8.56
C ASN A 87 6.72 -7.14 7.40
N PHE A 88 6.06 -5.99 7.36
CA PHE A 88 6.31 -4.98 6.33
C PHE A 88 5.84 -3.59 6.77
N GLU A 89 6.28 -2.57 6.05
CA GLU A 89 5.84 -1.19 6.20
C GLU A 89 4.95 -0.79 5.02
N ILE A 90 3.93 -0.01 5.29
CA ILE A 90 3.19 0.75 4.27
C ILE A 90 3.71 2.18 4.33
N ILE A 91 4.13 2.70 3.18
CA ILE A 91 4.64 4.07 3.06
C ILE A 91 3.78 4.82 2.07
N LEU A 92 3.23 5.95 2.52
CA LEU A 92 2.45 6.89 1.73
C LEU A 92 3.29 8.15 1.49
N PHE A 93 3.65 8.40 0.24
CA PHE A 93 4.37 9.60 -0.20
C PHE A 93 3.40 10.61 -0.81
N TYR A 94 3.46 11.86 -0.38
CA TYR A 94 2.67 12.97 -0.94
C TYR A 94 3.33 14.30 -0.56
N GLU A 95 3.35 15.29 -1.46
CA GLU A 95 3.87 16.65 -1.18
C GLU A 95 5.27 16.70 -0.49
N GLY A 96 6.16 15.74 -0.80
CA GLY A 96 7.48 15.65 -0.14
C GLY A 96 7.44 15.17 1.32
N LYS A 97 6.29 14.68 1.78
CA LYS A 97 6.07 14.04 3.09
C LYS A 97 5.97 12.53 2.94
N GLU A 98 6.25 11.83 4.03
CA GLU A 98 6.05 10.39 4.16
C GLU A 98 5.23 10.07 5.42
N ASP A 99 4.22 9.22 5.28
CA ASP A 99 3.51 8.59 6.39
C ASP A 99 3.78 7.08 6.38
N LYS A 100 4.16 6.54 7.54
CA LYS A 100 4.55 5.13 7.70
C LYS A 100 3.63 4.39 8.64
N TYR A 101 3.32 3.15 8.27
CA TYR A 101 2.53 2.20 9.04
C TYR A 101 3.31 0.89 9.13
N SER A 102 3.42 0.33 10.32
CA SER A 102 3.99 -1.00 10.52
C SER A 102 2.89 -2.04 10.44
N VAL A 103 3.15 -3.15 9.76
CA VAL A 103 2.20 -4.25 9.61
C VAL A 103 2.87 -5.56 9.97
N VAL A 104 2.23 -6.32 10.86
CA VAL A 104 2.71 -7.62 11.33
C VAL A 104 1.59 -8.64 11.19
N ARG A 105 1.86 -9.79 10.59
CA ARG A 105 0.92 -10.91 10.51
C ARG A 105 0.71 -11.51 11.89
N ILE A 106 -0.54 -11.81 12.23
CA ILE A 106 -0.95 -12.46 13.50
C ILE A 106 -1.75 -13.73 13.24
#